data_AF-N0B810-F1
#
_entry.id   AF-N0B810-F1
#
_cell.length_a   1.000
_cell.length_b   1.000
_cell.length_c   1.000
_cell.angle_alpha   90.00
_cell.angle_beta   90.00
_cell.angle_gamma   90.00
#
_symmetry.space_group_name_H-M   'P 1'
#
loop_
_entity.id
_entity.type
_entity.pdbx_description
1 polymer ?
#
loop_
_entity_poly.entity_id
_entity_poly.type
_entity_poly.pdbx_seq_one_letter_code
_entity_poly.pdbx_strand_id
1 'polypeptide(L)'
;MRNAGLGTLLVAAFCLASSGAGAQDQPPLQSSFTALLSKDYEVKSVTLVPLEVAKRATESVKTDTVVVTLQSKQSVAVCYIAFANWAFMNKTSLDTPTLCEVREGSAPETQSTPNPPPGTTP
;
A
#
# COMPACT_ATOMS: atom_id res chain seq x y z
N MET A 1 30.74 -47.09 -43.99
CA MET A 1 29.26 -47.02 -43.95
C MET A 1 28.77 -47.46 -42.56
N ARG A 2 27.84 -46.70 -41.98
CA ARG A 2 27.03 -46.97 -40.76
C ARG A 2 27.72 -46.65 -39.41
N ASN A 3 27.69 -45.39 -38.99
CA ASN A 3 26.74 -44.76 -38.04
C ASN A 3 26.89 -45.22 -36.58
N ALA A 4 27.70 -44.49 -35.81
CA ALA A 4 27.63 -44.45 -34.36
C ALA A 4 26.58 -43.39 -33.96
N GLY A 5 25.36 -43.84 -33.64
CA GLY A 5 24.33 -42.98 -33.07
C GLY A 5 24.58 -42.80 -31.58
N LEU A 6 25.33 -41.75 -31.20
CA LEU A 6 25.37 -41.26 -29.83
C LEU A 6 24.04 -40.56 -29.53
N GLY A 7 23.12 -41.27 -28.87
CA GLY A 7 21.88 -40.72 -28.35
C GLY A 7 22.18 -39.74 -27.22
N THR A 8 22.11 -38.45 -27.51
CA THR A 8 22.19 -37.37 -26.52
C THR A 8 20.86 -37.32 -25.76
N LEU A 9 20.82 -37.88 -24.55
CA LEU A 9 19.73 -37.67 -23.61
C LEU A 9 19.78 -36.21 -23.14
N LEU A 10 18.94 -35.38 -23.74
CA LEU A 10 18.71 -33.99 -23.34
C LEU A 10 17.88 -34.02 -22.06
N VAL A 11 18.56 -33.95 -20.91
CA VAL A 11 17.94 -33.69 -19.61
C VAL A 11 17.38 -32.27 -19.67
N ALA A 12 16.09 -32.16 -19.98
CA ALA A 12 15.34 -30.92 -19.81
C ALA A 12 15.20 -30.67 -18.31
N ALA A 13 16.22 -30.02 -17.73
CA ALA A 13 16.13 -29.37 -16.44
C ALA A 13 15.12 -28.23 -16.58
N PHE A 14 13.84 -28.55 -16.36
CA PHE A 14 12.80 -27.58 -16.11
C PHE A 14 13.16 -26.92 -14.78
N CYS A 15 14.00 -25.88 -14.83
CA CYS A 15 14.04 -24.87 -13.79
C CYS A 15 12.67 -24.20 -13.80
N LEU A 16 11.73 -24.78 -13.05
CA LEU A 16 10.62 -24.04 -12.48
C LEU A 16 11.28 -22.95 -11.63
N ALA A 17 11.53 -21.81 -12.28
CA ALA A 17 11.69 -20.54 -11.61
C ALA A 17 10.35 -20.30 -10.92
N SER A 18 10.24 -20.82 -9.71
CA SER A 18 9.25 -20.43 -8.73
C SER A 18 9.59 -18.99 -8.34
N SER A 19 9.32 -18.05 -9.23
CA SER A 19 9.11 -16.65 -8.89
C SER A 19 7.80 -16.59 -8.11
N GLY A 20 7.82 -17.14 -6.89
CA GLY A 20 6.85 -16.85 -5.87
C GLY A 20 7.07 -15.42 -5.44
N ALA A 21 6.65 -14.47 -6.29
CA ALA A 21 6.34 -13.12 -5.88
C ALA A 21 5.07 -13.20 -5.02
N GLY A 22 5.22 -13.74 -3.81
CA GLY A 22 4.32 -13.43 -2.73
C GLY A 22 4.60 -11.98 -2.36
N ALA A 23 3.91 -11.04 -3.00
CA ALA A 23 3.55 -9.82 -2.31
C ALA A 23 2.67 -10.28 -1.16
N GLN A 24 3.32 -10.65 -0.06
CA GLN A 24 2.65 -11.04 1.16
C GLN A 24 1.89 -9.79 1.58
N ASP A 25 0.56 -9.88 1.57
CA ASP A 25 -0.39 -8.95 2.18
C ASP A 25 0.00 -8.79 3.66
N GLN A 26 1.07 -8.03 3.90
CA GLN A 26 1.58 -7.78 5.23
C GLN A 26 0.67 -6.70 5.80
N PRO A 27 0.05 -6.94 6.97
CA PRO A 27 -0.86 -5.97 7.57
C PRO A 27 -0.19 -4.59 7.59
N PRO A 28 -0.91 -3.51 7.24
CA PRO A 28 -0.33 -2.17 7.25
C PRO A 28 0.30 -1.90 8.62
N LEU A 29 1.57 -1.49 8.61
CA LEU A 29 2.31 -1.27 9.84
C LEU A 29 1.68 -0.07 10.56
N GLN A 30 1.28 -0.25 11.82
CA GLN A 30 0.66 0.82 12.59
C GLN A 30 1.69 1.67 13.32
N SER A 31 1.46 2.99 13.36
CA SER A 31 2.29 3.93 14.12
C SER A 31 1.49 5.10 14.68
N SER A 32 2.11 5.87 15.57
CA SER A 32 1.56 7.14 16.04
C SER A 32 1.97 8.30 15.14
N PHE A 33 1.19 9.37 15.15
CA PHE A 33 1.47 10.56 14.32
C PHE A 33 2.79 11.21 14.73
N THR A 34 3.03 11.36 16.02
CA THR A 34 4.26 11.93 16.59
C THR A 34 5.50 11.11 16.27
N ALA A 35 5.39 9.78 16.30
CA ALA A 35 6.51 8.87 15.98
C ALA A 35 6.87 8.90 14.49
N LEU A 36 5.93 9.22 13.61
CA LEU A 36 6.22 9.41 12.19
C LEU A 36 6.92 10.76 11.95
N LEU A 37 6.46 11.83 12.60
CA LEU A 37 7.11 13.14 12.50
C LEU A 37 8.58 13.11 12.98
N SER A 38 8.91 12.29 13.99
CA SER A 38 10.30 12.12 14.44
C SER A 38 11.16 11.25 13.51
N LYS A 39 10.55 10.57 12.53
CA LYS A 39 11.21 9.74 11.50
C LYS A 39 11.26 10.42 10.13
N ASP A 40 11.29 11.75 10.11
CA ASP A 40 11.36 12.55 8.88
C ASP A 40 10.16 12.36 7.92
N TYR A 41 8.99 11.98 8.43
CA TYR A 41 7.76 12.04 7.64
C TYR A 41 7.25 13.47 7.59
N GLU A 42 6.95 13.94 6.38
CA GLU A 42 6.38 15.26 6.14
C GLU A 42 4.88 15.15 5.89
N VAL A 43 4.09 16.06 6.45
CA VAL A 43 2.67 16.17 6.14
C VAL A 43 2.52 16.68 4.69
N LYS A 44 1.89 15.87 3.84
CA LYS A 44 1.61 16.22 2.43
C LYS A 44 0.21 16.74 2.23
N SER A 45 -0.77 16.20 2.96
CA SER A 45 -2.16 16.65 2.88
C SER A 45 -2.91 16.44 4.18
N VAL A 46 -3.90 17.31 4.42
CA VAL A 46 -4.82 17.24 5.55
C VAL A 46 -6.23 17.42 4.99
N THR A 47 -7.09 16.43 5.17
CA THR A 47 -8.47 16.44 4.66
C THR A 47 -9.44 16.24 5.80
N LEU A 48 -10.40 17.15 5.95
CA LEU A 48 -11.52 16.96 6.87
C LEU A 48 -12.59 16.11 6.19
N VAL A 49 -12.98 15.03 6.84
CA VAL A 49 -14.10 14.17 6.46
C VAL A 49 -15.23 14.39 7.47
N PRO A 50 -16.30 15.11 7.07
CA PRO A 50 -17.46 15.31 7.92
C PRO A 50 -18.11 13.97 8.31
N LEU A 51 -18.68 13.91 9.51
CA LEU A 51 -19.37 12.73 10.03
C LEU A 51 -20.45 12.20 9.09
N GLU A 52 -21.20 13.09 8.42
CA GLU A 52 -22.27 12.74 7.48
C GLU A 52 -21.76 11.97 6.27
N VAL A 53 -20.51 12.21 5.88
CA VAL A 53 -19.83 11.50 4.79
C VAL A 53 -19.26 10.19 5.32
N ALA A 54 -18.56 10.22 6.46
CA ALA A 54 -17.94 9.05 7.05
C ALA A 54 -18.96 7.95 7.41
N LYS A 55 -20.14 8.34 7.92
CA LYS A 55 -21.23 7.41 8.24
C LYS A 55 -21.76 6.62 7.05
N ARG A 56 -21.62 7.13 5.83
CA ARG A 56 -22.00 6.39 4.61
C ARG A 56 -21.06 5.24 4.32
N ALA A 57 -19.82 5.33 4.79
CA ALA A 57 -18.81 4.30 4.61
C ALA A 57 -18.83 3.28 5.77
N THR A 58 -19.02 3.74 7.01
CA THR A 58 -19.07 2.87 8.18
C THR A 58 -19.81 3.52 9.35
N GLU A 59 -20.69 2.76 10.02
CA GLU A 59 -21.44 3.23 11.20
C GLU A 59 -20.55 3.42 12.44
N SER A 60 -19.33 2.90 12.41
CA SER A 60 -18.38 2.96 13.53
C SER A 60 -17.81 4.35 13.78
N VAL A 61 -17.90 5.28 12.81
CA VAL A 61 -17.39 6.65 12.96
C VAL A 61 -18.42 7.50 13.70
N LYS A 62 -18.01 8.08 14.83
CA LYS A 62 -18.87 8.84 15.74
C LYS A 62 -18.61 10.35 15.73
N THR A 63 -17.52 10.78 15.11
CA THR A 63 -17.07 12.18 15.08
C THR A 63 -16.50 12.53 13.71
N ASP A 64 -16.40 13.82 13.41
CA ASP A 64 -15.60 14.29 12.28
C ASP A 64 -14.17 13.74 12.36
N THR A 65 -13.64 13.35 11.22
CA THR A 65 -12.31 12.73 11.12
C THR A 65 -11.43 13.57 10.22
N VAL A 66 -10.20 13.81 10.64
CA VAL A 66 -9.15 14.42 9.86
C VAL A 66 -8.24 13.31 9.35
N VAL A 67 -8.15 13.19 8.04
CA VAL A 67 -7.23 12.29 7.36
C VAL A 67 -5.96 13.06 7.04
N VAL A 68 -4.85 12.67 7.66
CA VAL A 68 -3.54 13.27 7.45
C VAL A 68 -2.66 12.30 6.68
N THR A 69 -2.20 12.72 5.51
CA THR A 69 -1.26 11.93 4.71
C THR A 69 0.14 12.47 4.96
N LEU A 70 1.03 11.58 5.38
CA LEU A 70 2.45 11.87 5.51
C LEU A 70 3.26 11.06 4.50
N GLN A 71 4.42 11.58 4.13
CA GLN A 71 5.34 10.89 3.24
C GLN A 71 6.78 11.07 3.70
N SER A 72 7.56 9.99 3.64
CA SER A 72 9.00 10.00 3.79
C SER A 72 9.62 9.13 2.70
N LYS A 73 10.42 9.72 1.81
CA LYS A 73 11.02 9.03 0.66
C LYS A 73 9.95 8.28 -0.16
N GLN A 74 9.98 6.95 -0.12
CA GLN A 74 9.04 6.06 -0.82
C GLN A 74 7.92 5.53 0.09
N SER A 75 7.91 5.88 1.37
CA SER A 75 6.89 5.43 2.31
C SER A 75 5.81 6.49 2.50
N VAL A 76 4.55 6.05 2.54
CA VAL A 76 3.38 6.89 2.78
C VAL A 76 2.68 6.41 4.03
N ALA A 77 2.28 7.33 4.89
CA ALA A 77 1.46 7.04 6.05
C ALA A 77 0.13 7.79 5.97
N VAL A 78 -0.96 7.15 6.36
CA VAL A 78 -2.29 7.76 6.43
C VAL A 78 -2.77 7.66 7.87
N CYS A 79 -2.99 8.81 8.51
CA CYS A 79 -3.49 8.90 9.88
C CYS A 79 -4.95 9.29 9.90
N TYR A 80 -5.75 8.58 10.68
CA TYR A 80 -7.17 8.87 10.90
C TYR A 80 -7.34 9.43 12.31
N ILE A 81 -7.54 10.75 12.42
CA ILE A 81 -7.51 11.46 13.70
C ILE A 81 -8.87 12.12 13.92
N ALA A 82 -9.46 11.98 15.10
CA ALA A 82 -10.68 12.71 15.43
C ALA A 82 -10.43 14.23 15.35
N PHE A 83 -11.35 15.00 14.76
CA PHE A 83 -11.16 16.42 14.51
C PHE A 83 -10.79 17.21 15.76
N ALA A 84 -11.43 16.96 16.90
CA ALA A 84 -11.10 17.61 18.16
C ALA A 84 -9.64 17.39 18.59
N ASN A 85 -9.13 16.16 18.44
CA ASN A 85 -7.75 15.84 18.81
C ASN A 85 -6.74 16.54 17.90
N TRP A 86 -7.06 16.68 16.61
CA TRP A 86 -6.26 17.43 15.65
C TRP A 86 -6.29 18.94 15.92
N ALA A 87 -7.50 19.52 16.02
CA ALA A 87 -7.69 20.96 16.19
C ALA A 87 -7.03 21.52 17.47
N PHE A 88 -7.02 20.72 18.54
CA PHE A 88 -6.40 21.09 19.81
C PHE A 88 -5.00 20.50 20.00
N MET A 89 -4.42 19.85 18.97
CA MET A 89 -3.09 19.22 19.01
C MET A 89 -2.88 18.36 20.28
N ASN A 90 -3.87 17.52 20.59
CA ASN A 90 -3.86 16.70 21.80
C ASN A 90 -2.76 15.63 21.70
N LYS A 91 -1.65 15.85 22.41
CA LYS A 91 -0.48 14.96 22.37
C LYS A 91 -0.83 13.51 22.68
N THR A 92 -1.54 13.25 23.78
CA THR A 92 -1.91 11.89 24.19
C THR A 92 -2.64 11.13 23.10
N SER A 93 -3.57 11.80 22.40
CA SER A 93 -4.23 11.21 21.26
C SER A 93 -3.26 10.97 20.12
N LEU A 94 -2.49 11.99 19.70
CA LEU A 94 -1.55 11.91 18.57
C LEU A 94 -0.41 10.88 18.76
N ASP A 95 -0.07 10.55 20.01
CA ASP A 95 0.90 9.51 20.39
C ASP A 95 0.32 8.08 20.35
N THR A 96 -0.97 7.90 20.06
CA THR A 96 -1.60 6.58 20.00
C THR A 96 -1.03 5.76 18.82
N PRO A 97 -0.49 4.54 19.06
CA PRO A 97 0.30 3.80 18.07
C PRO A 97 -0.51 3.20 16.93
N THR A 98 -1.84 3.26 16.98
CA THR A 98 -2.74 2.69 15.97
C THR A 98 -3.38 3.74 15.07
N LEU A 99 -2.96 5.01 15.18
CA LEU A 99 -3.58 6.11 14.46
C LEU A 99 -3.23 6.15 12.98
N CYS A 100 -2.02 5.72 12.64
CA CYS A 100 -1.47 5.84 11.30
C CYS A 100 -1.18 4.47 10.71
N GLU A 101 -1.65 4.25 9.50
CA GLU A 101 -1.29 3.11 8.68
C GLU A 101 -0.14 3.50 7.77
N VAL A 102 1.00 2.82 7.93
CA VAL A 102 2.19 3.02 7.10
C VAL A 102 2.19 1.99 5.98
N ARG A 103 2.38 2.48 4.76
CA ARG A 103 2.59 1.69 3.55
C ARG A 103 3.96 2.06 2.99
N GLU A 104 4.84 1.08 2.94
CA GLU A 104 6.08 1.22 2.19
C GLU A 104 5.74 1.17 0.70
N GLY A 105 6.18 2.15 -0.06
CA GLY A 105 5.95 2.15 -1.50
C GLY A 105 6.73 1.01 -2.13
N SER A 106 6.02 0.02 -2.67
CA SER A 106 6.52 -0.72 -3.82
C SER A 106 6.65 0.27 -4.98
N ALA A 107 7.75 0.14 -5.74
CA ALA A 107 8.02 0.90 -6.96
C ALA A 107 6.77 1.04 -7.86
N PRO A 108 6.65 2.10 -8.69
CA PRO A 108 5.45 2.33 -9.49
C PRO A 108 5.14 1.09 -10.33
N GLU A 109 4.04 0.42 -9.98
CA GLU A 109 3.38 -0.54 -10.85
C GLU A 109 3.00 0.23 -12.11
N THR A 110 3.76 0.00 -13.18
CA THR A 110 3.36 0.40 -14.52
C THR A 110 2.01 -0.27 -14.73
N GLN A 111 0.94 0.53 -14.75
CA GLN A 111 -0.39 0.11 -15.14
C GLN A 111 -0.25 -0.83 -16.34
N SER A 112 -0.55 -2.11 -16.12
CA SER A 112 -0.70 -3.04 -17.21
C SER A 112 -1.95 -2.61 -17.97
N THR A 113 -1.76 -1.84 -19.04
CA THR A 113 -2.79 -1.50 -20.02
C THR A 113 -3.59 -2.77 -20.34
N PRO A 114 -4.93 -2.78 -20.17
CA PRO A 114 -5.72 -3.89 -20.66
C PRO A 114 -5.54 -3.93 -22.19
N ASN A 115 -5.06 -5.06 -22.72
CA ASN A 115 -5.00 -5.26 -24.16
C ASN A 115 -6.38 -4.95 -24.79
N PRO A 116 -6.45 -4.19 -25.89
CA PRO A 116 -7.71 -4.01 -26.61
C PRO A 116 -8.19 -5.37 -27.15
N PRO A 117 -9.50 -5.61 -27.22
CA PRO A 117 -10.05 -6.86 -27.74
C PRO A 117 -9.61 -7.07 -29.20
N PRO A 118 -9.40 -8.33 -29.64
CA PRO A 118 -8.98 -8.61 -31.00
C PRO A 118 -10.01 -8.07 -31.98
N GLY A 119 -9.53 -7.33 -32.98
CA GLY A 119 -10.34 -6.70 -34.00
C GLY A 119 -11.21 -7.69 -34.76
N THR A 120 -12.48 -7.32 -34.92
CA THR A 120 -13.32 -7.81 -36.01
C THR A 120 -13.07 -6.91 -37.21
N THR A 121 -12.20 -7.38 -38.11
CA THR A 121 -12.00 -6.79 -39.44
C THR A 121 -13.14 -7.29 -40.36
N PRO A 122 -13.63 -6.46 -41.30
CA PRO A 122 -14.90 -6.67 -42.03
C PRO A 122 -14.91 -7.81 -43.04
#